data_AF-A0A8T6FX99-F1
#
_entry.id   AF-A0A8T6FX99-F1
#
_cell.length_a   1.000
_cell.length_b   1.000
_cell.length_c   1.000
_cell.angle_alpha   90.00
_cell.angle_beta   90.00
_cell.angle_gamma   90.00
#
_symmetry.space_group_name_H-M   'P 1'
#
loop_
_entity.id
_entity.type
_entity.pdbx_description
1 polymer ?
#
loop_
_entity_poly.entity_id
_entity_poly.type
_entity_poly.pdbx_seq_one_letter_code
_entity_poly.pdbx_strand_id
1 'polypeptide(L)'
;MQFEDNFFWVAVLTGLAFVVPACILSIRVILSAVGVRLTYKFQRAMDGYFYISTWIVGFLIFLAWPLFQSLYVSFHNVKITSSELKLTFIGWENYAEPFLEDIHFLPLFTKTVANLLSDLPIILVFSLFVSILVVQEMPGRGIFRMLLFMPVVIGSAIVIRRLFGEGVSTEAIG
;
A
#
# COMPACT_ATOMS: atom_id res chain seq x y z
N MET A 1 7.59 2.17 -18.67
CA MET A 1 7.89 2.67 -17.31
C MET A 1 7.71 1.61 -16.23
N GLN A 2 6.67 0.75 -16.28
CA GLN A 2 6.39 -0.29 -15.27
C GLN A 2 7.45 -1.40 -15.05
N PHE A 3 8.47 -1.52 -15.90
CA PHE A 3 9.46 -2.60 -15.79
C PHE A 3 10.64 -2.28 -14.86
N GLU A 4 11.07 -1.02 -14.77
CA GLU A 4 12.09 -0.60 -13.79
C GLU A 4 11.52 -0.59 -12.36
N ASP A 5 10.25 -0.23 -12.20
CA ASP A 5 9.59 -0.19 -10.89
C ASP A 5 9.56 -1.59 -10.25
N ASN A 6 9.19 -2.63 -11.01
CA ASN A 6 9.17 -4.01 -10.50
C ASN A 6 10.56 -4.51 -10.09
N PHE A 7 11.62 -4.12 -10.81
CA PHE A 7 12.99 -4.48 -10.47
C PHE A 7 13.49 -3.76 -9.21
N PHE A 8 13.16 -2.47 -9.07
CA PHE A 8 13.42 -1.70 -7.85
C PHE A 8 12.73 -2.32 -6.63
N TRP A 9 11.46 -2.71 -6.76
CA TRP A 9 10.72 -3.36 -5.68
C TRP A 9 11.30 -4.72 -5.28
N VAL A 10 11.71 -5.55 -6.25
CA VAL A 10 12.38 -6.82 -5.96
C VAL A 10 13.73 -6.57 -5.28
N ALA A 11 14.50 -5.57 -5.71
CA ALA A 11 15.80 -5.22 -5.12
C ALA A 11 15.68 -4.69 -3.67
N VAL A 12 14.65 -3.91 -3.36
CA VAL A 12 14.39 -3.42 -1.99
C VAL A 12 13.93 -4.56 -1.08
N LEU A 13 13.03 -5.42 -1.55
CA LEU A 13 12.53 -6.56 -0.78
C LEU A 13 13.59 -7.64 -0.57
N THR A 14 14.38 -7.96 -1.60
CA THR A 14 15.52 -8.87 -1.47
C THR A 14 16.62 -8.25 -0.62
N GLY A 15 16.96 -6.97 -0.83
CA GLY A 15 17.92 -6.23 -0.01
C GLY A 15 17.57 -6.26 1.48
N LEU A 16 16.34 -5.95 1.85
CA LEU A 16 15.89 -6.03 3.25
C LEU A 16 15.89 -7.48 3.77
N ALA A 17 15.51 -8.46 2.96
CA ALA A 17 15.55 -9.87 3.35
C ALA A 17 16.98 -10.40 3.61
N PHE A 18 18.01 -9.86 2.93
CA PHE A 18 19.41 -10.26 3.10
C PHE A 18 20.20 -9.41 4.10
N VAL A 19 19.88 -8.12 4.23
CA VAL A 19 20.59 -7.20 5.15
C VAL A 19 20.29 -7.54 6.61
N VAL A 20 19.07 -8.00 6.92
CA VAL A 20 18.65 -8.27 8.31
C VAL A 20 19.36 -9.49 8.93
N PRO A 21 19.41 -10.66 8.28
CA PRO A 21 20.20 -11.79 8.77
C PRO A 21 21.69 -11.46 8.85
N ALA A 22 22.23 -10.73 7.87
CA ALA A 22 23.64 -10.35 7.82
C ALA A 22 24.02 -9.39 8.96
N CYS A 23 23.15 -8.44 9.33
CA CYS A 23 23.38 -7.52 10.42
C CYS A 23 23.31 -8.21 11.80
N ILE A 24 22.41 -9.18 11.96
CA ILE A 24 22.34 -10.03 13.17
C ILE A 24 23.59 -10.91 13.30
N LEU A 25 24.07 -11.47 12.19
CA LEU A 25 25.29 -12.28 12.17
C LEU A 25 26.53 -11.42 12.47
N SER A 26 26.64 -10.23 11.88
CA SER A 26 27.78 -9.34 12.10
C SER A 26 27.86 -8.85 13.54
N ILE A 27 26.72 -8.53 14.18
CA ILE A 27 26.67 -8.15 15.59
C ILE A 27 27.08 -9.31 16.50
N ARG A 28 26.62 -10.54 16.25
CA ARG A 28 27.05 -11.72 17.03
C ARG A 28 28.55 -12.01 16.87
N VAL A 29 29.08 -11.88 15.66
CA VAL A 29 30.50 -12.09 15.36
C VAL A 29 31.35 -11.01 16.05
N ILE A 30 30.97 -9.74 15.94
CA ILE A 30 31.67 -8.62 16.59
C ILE A 30 31.59 -8.75 18.12
N LEU A 31 30.44 -9.11 18.68
CA LEU A 31 30.29 -9.33 20.13
C LEU A 31 31.12 -10.51 20.65
N SER A 32 31.29 -11.58 19.86
CA SER A 32 32.19 -12.68 20.19
C SER A 32 33.68 -12.31 20.09
N ALA A 33 34.03 -11.40 19.17
CA ALA A 33 35.41 -10.96 18.94
C ALA A 33 35.90 -9.93 19.97
N VAL A 34 35.01 -9.09 20.52
CA VAL A 34 35.38 -7.98 21.42
C VAL A 34 35.36 -8.39 22.91
N GLY A 35 34.94 -9.62 23.25
CA GLY A 35 35.07 -10.15 24.63
C GLY A 35 34.27 -9.38 25.70
N VAL A 36 33.26 -8.60 25.29
CA VAL A 36 32.44 -7.79 26.20
C VAL A 36 31.37 -8.68 26.83
N ARG A 37 31.43 -8.89 28.15
CA ARG A 37 30.31 -9.48 28.92
C ARG A 37 29.20 -8.44 29.06
N LEU A 38 28.44 -8.23 27.99
CA LEU A 38 27.22 -7.41 28.06
C LEU A 38 26.18 -8.14 28.90
N THR A 39 25.55 -7.40 29.82
CA THR A 39 24.39 -7.89 30.56
C THR A 39 23.30 -8.29 29.56
N TYR A 40 22.73 -9.49 29.73
CA TYR A 40 21.74 -10.14 28.84
C TYR A 40 20.58 -9.23 28.41
N LYS A 41 20.25 -8.23 29.24
CA LYS A 41 19.18 -7.25 28.98
C LYS A 41 19.51 -6.25 27.85
N PHE A 42 20.78 -5.85 27.68
CA PHE A 42 21.16 -4.85 26.66
C PHE A 42 21.28 -5.48 25.27
N GLN A 43 21.82 -6.70 25.18
CA GLN A 43 21.86 -7.47 23.92
C GLN A 43 20.44 -7.70 23.38
N ARG A 44 19.51 -8.12 24.25
CA ARG A 44 18.11 -8.34 23.86
C ARG A 44 17.38 -7.05 23.43
N ALA A 45 17.74 -5.91 24.01
CA ALA A 45 17.17 -4.61 23.61
C ALA A 45 17.68 -4.19 22.23
N MET A 46 18.98 -4.30 21.96
CA MET A 46 19.55 -3.99 20.64
C MET A 46 18.97 -4.87 19.54
N ASP A 47 18.87 -6.20 19.77
CA ASP A 47 18.30 -7.13 18.81
C ASP A 47 16.84 -6.76 18.46
N GLY A 48 16.06 -6.34 19.46
CA GLY A 48 14.69 -5.84 19.26
C GLY A 48 14.64 -4.56 18.42
N TYR A 49 15.52 -3.60 18.69
CA TYR A 49 15.58 -2.35 17.92
C TYR A 49 15.99 -2.58 16.45
N PHE A 50 16.92 -3.49 16.17
CA PHE A 50 17.31 -3.83 14.79
C PHE A 50 16.17 -4.51 14.02
N TYR A 51 15.41 -5.39 14.68
CA TYR A 51 14.28 -6.07 14.05
C TYR A 51 13.12 -5.12 13.74
N ILE A 52 12.89 -4.14 14.61
CA ILE A 52 11.85 -3.12 14.40
C ILE A 52 12.30 -2.10 13.36
N SER A 53 13.56 -1.63 13.42
CA SER A 53 14.06 -0.59 12.52
C SER A 53 14.06 -1.03 11.06
N THR A 54 14.44 -2.28 10.76
CA THR A 54 14.39 -2.79 9.38
C THR A 54 12.98 -2.81 8.80
N TRP A 55 11.98 -3.19 9.61
CA TRP A 55 10.59 -3.19 9.20
C TRP A 55 10.09 -1.76 8.95
N ILE A 56 10.42 -0.83 9.85
CA ILE A 56 10.08 0.59 9.69
C ILE A 56 10.73 1.17 8.43
N VAL A 57 12.01 0.88 8.19
CA VAL A 57 12.75 1.39 7.01
C VAL A 57 12.08 0.91 5.72
N GLY A 58 11.72 -0.37 5.63
CA GLY A 58 10.99 -0.91 4.48
C GLY A 58 9.62 -0.26 4.28
N PHE A 59 8.85 -0.11 5.35
CA PHE A 59 7.55 0.58 5.31
C PHE A 59 7.67 2.03 4.85
N LEU A 60 8.67 2.76 5.36
CA LEU A 60 8.86 4.17 5.08
C LEU A 60 9.32 4.40 3.63
N ILE A 61 10.21 3.55 3.10
CA ILE A 61 10.57 3.57 1.67
C ILE A 61 9.36 3.27 0.79
N PHE A 62 8.56 2.26 1.17
CA PHE A 62 7.36 1.86 0.42
C PHE A 62 6.31 2.96 0.40
N LEU A 63 6.15 3.72 1.49
CA LEU A 63 5.21 4.83 1.57
C LEU A 63 5.74 6.09 0.87
N ALA A 64 7.02 6.40 1.05
CA ALA A 64 7.64 7.59 0.51
C ALA A 64 7.64 7.58 -1.02
N TRP A 65 7.96 6.45 -1.65
CA TRP A 65 8.02 6.33 -3.11
C TRP A 65 6.73 6.77 -3.84
N PRO A 66 5.55 6.16 -3.61
CA PRO A 66 4.31 6.57 -4.25
C PRO A 66 3.85 7.96 -3.81
N LEU A 67 4.21 8.41 -2.60
CA LEU A 67 3.89 9.75 -2.13
C LEU A 67 4.68 10.81 -2.91
N PHE A 68 5.97 10.60 -3.13
CA PHE A 68 6.78 11.47 -3.99
C PHE A 68 6.29 11.45 -5.44
N GLN A 69 5.95 10.28 -5.98
CA GLN A 69 5.40 10.17 -7.33
C GLN A 69 4.05 10.90 -7.45
N SER A 70 3.16 10.72 -6.48
CA SER A 70 1.87 11.41 -6.39
C SER A 70 2.05 12.92 -6.34
N LEU A 71 2.94 13.42 -5.47
CA LEU A 71 3.23 14.85 -5.38
C LEU A 71 3.82 15.37 -6.68
N TYR A 72 4.79 14.66 -7.27
CA TYR A 72 5.42 15.05 -8.53
C TYR A 72 4.39 15.15 -9.65
N VAL A 73 3.53 14.14 -9.83
CA VAL A 73 2.46 14.16 -10.82
C VAL A 73 1.43 15.26 -10.51
N SER A 74 1.14 15.54 -9.25
CA SER A 74 0.16 16.58 -8.89
C SER A 74 0.56 17.99 -9.32
N PHE A 75 1.86 18.28 -9.46
CA PHE A 75 2.38 19.58 -9.93
C PHE A 75 2.61 19.64 -11.46
N HIS A 76 2.48 18.53 -12.18
CA HIS A 76 2.71 18.46 -13.63
C HIS A 76 1.40 18.10 -14.36
N ASN A 77 1.06 18.86 -15.41
CA ASN A 77 -0.08 18.50 -16.25
C ASN A 77 0.37 17.42 -17.23
N VAL A 78 -0.18 16.21 -17.06
CA VAL A 78 0.14 15.04 -17.87
C VAL A 78 -0.85 14.96 -19.04
N LYS A 79 -0.49 15.56 -20.18
CA LYS A 79 -1.22 15.34 -21.44
C LYS A 79 -0.63 14.13 -22.15
N ILE A 80 -1.38 13.02 -22.17
CA ILE A 80 -1.01 11.82 -22.91
C ILE A 80 -1.45 12.00 -24.36
N THR A 81 -0.54 12.47 -25.22
CA THR A 81 -0.74 12.44 -26.67
C THR A 81 0.21 11.41 -27.27
N SER A 82 -0.37 10.28 -27.67
CA SER A 82 0.03 9.16 -28.54
C SER A 82 1.50 8.67 -28.63
N SER A 83 2.53 9.44 -28.31
CA SER A 83 3.93 8.98 -28.32
C SER A 83 4.92 9.89 -27.57
N GLU A 84 4.48 10.97 -26.93
CA GLU A 84 5.37 11.88 -26.19
C GLU A 84 4.73 12.34 -24.87
N LEU A 85 5.37 11.99 -23.74
CA LEU A 85 5.01 12.50 -22.42
C LEU A 85 5.54 13.94 -22.28
N LYS A 86 4.73 14.93 -22.68
CA LYS A 86 5.05 16.33 -22.39
C LYS A 86 4.56 16.68 -20.99
N LEU A 87 5.45 16.48 -20.02
CA LEU A 87 5.29 16.97 -18.65
C LEU A 87 5.49 18.49 -18.67
N THR A 88 4.40 19.24 -18.67
CA THR A 88 4.46 20.70 -18.48
C THR A 88 4.29 21.00 -16.99
N PHE A 89 5.27 21.69 -16.42
CA PHE A 89 5.21 22.12 -15.02
C PHE A 89 4.28 23.33 -14.94
N ILE A 90 3.03 23.11 -14.53
CA ILE A 90 2.00 24.16 -14.43
C ILE A 90 1.76 24.58 -12.96
N GLY A 91 2.49 23.98 -12.01
CA GLY A 91 2.50 24.41 -10.61
C GLY A 91 1.12 24.28 -9.94
N TRP A 92 0.53 25.39 -9.49
CA TRP A 92 -0.74 25.44 -8.76
C TRP A 92 -1.99 25.56 -9.64
N GLU A 93 -1.84 25.80 -10.95
CA GLU A 93 -3.00 25.97 -11.85
C GLU A 93 -3.81 24.67 -11.98
N ASN A 94 -3.16 23.51 -11.84
CA ASN A 94 -3.81 22.18 -11.86
C ASN A 94 -4.81 21.98 -10.71
N TYR A 95 -4.70 22.77 -9.63
CA TYR A 95 -5.67 22.79 -8.54
C TYR A 95 -6.73 23.88 -8.69
N ALA A 96 -6.49 24.90 -9.51
CA ALA A 96 -7.43 25.99 -9.74
C ALA A 96 -8.39 25.70 -10.90
N GLU A 97 -7.91 25.04 -11.96
CA GLU A 97 -8.68 24.67 -13.16
C GLU A 97 -9.93 23.83 -12.82
N PRO A 98 -9.86 22.76 -11.99
CA PRO A 98 -11.04 21.96 -11.67
C PRO A 98 -12.05 22.68 -10.75
N PHE A 99 -11.60 23.65 -9.96
CA PHE A 99 -12.46 24.39 -9.03
C PHE A 99 -13.13 25.61 -9.69
N LEU A 100 -12.54 26.17 -10.74
CA LEU A 100 -13.00 27.41 -11.39
C LEU A 100 -13.64 27.17 -12.77
N GLU A 101 -13.17 26.18 -13.53
CA GLU A 101 -13.60 25.96 -14.92
C GLU A 101 -14.51 24.73 -15.09
N ASP A 102 -14.42 23.74 -14.20
CA ASP A 102 -15.19 22.50 -14.32
C ASP A 102 -16.52 22.52 -13.54
N ILE A 103 -17.62 22.59 -14.27
CA ILE A 103 -19.00 22.60 -13.74
C ILE A 103 -19.37 21.27 -13.07
N HIS A 104 -18.68 20.18 -13.41
CA HIS A 104 -18.96 18.84 -12.89
C HIS A 104 -18.21 18.51 -11.60
N PHE A 105 -17.09 19.20 -11.32
CA PHE A 105 -16.24 18.91 -10.18
C PHE A 105 -16.96 19.11 -8.84
N LEU A 106 -17.63 20.25 -8.64
CA LEU A 106 -18.31 20.57 -7.38
C LEU A 106 -19.51 19.63 -7.07
N PRO A 107 -20.38 19.30 -8.04
CA PRO A 107 -21.42 18.29 -7.86
C PRO A 107 -20.87 16.87 -7.61
N LEU A 108 -19.79 16.46 -8.29
CA LEU A 108 -19.16 15.16 -8.08
C LEU A 108 -18.53 15.06 -6.70
N PHE A 109 -17.84 16.11 -6.26
CA PHE A 109 -17.22 16.19 -4.94
C PHE A 109 -18.27 16.08 -3.83
N THR A 110 -19.31 16.91 -3.89
CA THR A 110 -20.39 16.90 -2.90
C THR A 110 -21.15 15.57 -2.89
N LYS A 111 -21.42 14.96 -4.05
CA LYS A 111 -22.02 13.63 -4.13
C LYS A 111 -21.12 12.55 -3.52
N THR A 112 -19.82 12.59 -3.78
CA THR A 112 -18.87 11.63 -3.21
C THR A 112 -18.81 11.76 -1.69
N VAL A 113 -18.73 12.98 -1.17
CA VAL A 113 -18.74 13.23 0.28
C VAL A 113 -20.08 12.79 0.91
N ALA A 114 -21.21 13.08 0.27
CA ALA A 114 -22.54 12.68 0.74
C ALA A 114 -22.70 11.14 0.76
N ASN A 115 -22.19 10.45 -0.27
CA ASN A 115 -22.15 8.99 -0.32
C ASN A 115 -21.29 8.44 0.82
N LEU A 116 -20.06 8.95 1.00
CA LEU A 116 -19.18 8.52 2.08
C LEU A 116 -19.84 8.71 3.46
N LEU A 117 -20.46 9.85 3.70
CA LEU A 117 -21.12 10.13 4.97
C LEU A 117 -22.32 9.20 5.24
N SER A 118 -22.99 8.74 4.18
CA SER A 118 -24.12 7.81 4.27
C SER A 118 -23.67 6.35 4.39
N ASP A 119 -22.62 5.97 3.68
CA ASP A 119 -22.10 4.61 3.63
C ASP A 119 -21.32 4.25 4.89
N LEU A 120 -20.54 5.18 5.45
CA LEU A 120 -19.71 4.95 6.63
C LEU A 120 -20.51 4.43 7.84
N PRO A 121 -21.64 5.04 8.26
CA PRO A 121 -22.46 4.51 9.34
C PRO A 121 -22.94 3.09 9.08
N ILE A 122 -23.40 2.80 7.86
CA ILE A 122 -23.93 1.50 7.47
C ILE A 122 -22.84 0.44 7.55
N ILE A 123 -21.65 0.74 7.01
CA ILE A 123 -20.49 -0.15 7.04
C ILE A 123 -20.03 -0.39 8.48
N LEU A 124 -19.98 0.65 9.31
CA LEU A 124 -19.56 0.54 10.71
C LEU A 124 -20.54 -0.33 11.51
N VAL A 125 -21.85 -0.09 11.39
CA VAL A 125 -22.88 -0.89 12.07
C VAL A 125 -22.80 -2.35 11.62
N PHE A 126 -22.69 -2.59 10.31
CA PHE A 126 -22.58 -3.95 9.76
C PHE A 126 -21.30 -4.65 10.21
N SER A 127 -20.15 -3.96 10.18
CA SER A 127 -18.85 -4.48 10.62
C SER A 127 -18.87 -4.85 12.11
N LEU A 128 -19.42 -3.97 12.96
CA LEU A 128 -19.57 -4.23 14.39
C LEU A 128 -20.52 -5.40 14.67
N PHE A 129 -21.66 -5.47 13.96
CA PHE A 129 -22.59 -6.58 14.08
C PHE A 129 -21.93 -7.93 13.72
N VAL A 130 -21.23 -7.98 12.60
CA VAL A 130 -20.48 -9.18 12.18
C VAL A 130 -19.36 -9.51 13.19
N SER A 131 -18.64 -8.51 13.70
CA SER A 131 -17.59 -8.70 14.71
C SER A 131 -18.11 -9.41 15.97
N ILE A 132 -19.26 -8.96 16.50
CA ILE A 132 -19.90 -9.56 17.67
C ILE A 132 -20.28 -11.02 17.38
N LEU A 133 -20.84 -11.31 16.20
CA LEU A 133 -21.19 -12.67 15.79
C LEU A 133 -19.96 -13.59 15.66
N VAL A 134 -18.82 -13.06 15.17
CA VAL A 134 -17.57 -13.84 15.05
C VAL A 134 -16.95 -14.15 16.41
N VAL A 135 -17.07 -13.24 17.38
CA VAL A 135 -16.49 -13.40 18.73
C VAL A 135 -17.30 -14.35 19.59
N GLN A 136 -18.59 -14.52 19.34
CA GLN A 136 -19.45 -15.41 20.13
C GLN A 136 -19.02 -16.88 20.03
N GLU A 137 -19.09 -17.54 21.18
CA GLU A 137 -18.62 -18.91 21.40
C GLU A 137 -19.59 -19.98 20.81
N MET A 138 -20.01 -19.86 19.54
CA MET A 138 -20.95 -20.80 18.92
C MET A 138 -20.28 -22.11 18.45
N PRO A 139 -20.98 -23.27 18.48
CA PRO A 139 -20.50 -24.49 17.82
C PRO A 139 -20.57 -24.30 16.29
N GLY A 140 -19.40 -24.26 15.61
CA GLY A 140 -19.31 -24.02 14.15
C GLY A 140 -18.48 -22.80 13.71
N ARG A 141 -17.69 -22.18 14.62
CA ARG A 141 -16.91 -20.95 14.38
C ARG A 141 -16.03 -20.97 13.12
N GLY A 142 -15.49 -22.13 12.76
CA GLY A 142 -14.64 -22.29 11.58
C GLY A 142 -15.39 -22.02 10.27
N ILE A 143 -16.62 -22.54 10.15
CA ILE A 143 -17.45 -22.40 8.93
C ILE A 143 -17.89 -20.94 8.76
N PHE A 144 -18.31 -20.30 9.85
CA PHE A 144 -18.71 -18.88 9.82
C PHE A 144 -17.56 -17.97 9.38
N ARG A 145 -16.36 -18.20 9.90
CA ARG A 145 -15.15 -17.47 9.51
C ARG A 145 -14.81 -17.70 8.02
N MET A 146 -14.91 -18.93 7.52
CA MET A 146 -14.65 -19.25 6.11
C MET A 146 -15.64 -18.57 5.15
N LEU A 147 -16.93 -18.57 5.48
CA LEU A 147 -17.97 -17.92 4.67
C LEU A 147 -17.78 -16.39 4.59
N LEU A 148 -17.33 -15.75 5.67
CA LEU A 148 -17.02 -14.32 5.67
C LEU A 148 -15.77 -13.98 4.85
N PHE A 149 -14.77 -14.86 4.80
CA PHE A 149 -13.56 -14.64 4.01
C PHE A 149 -13.73 -14.95 2.52
N MET A 150 -14.60 -15.89 2.15
CA MET A 150 -14.86 -16.26 0.75
C MET A 150 -15.15 -15.05 -0.16
N PRO A 151 -16.11 -14.14 0.15
CA PRO A 151 -16.39 -13.01 -0.72
C PRO A 151 -15.25 -12.01 -0.80
N VAL A 152 -14.50 -11.80 0.29
CA VAL A 152 -13.35 -10.88 0.32
C VAL A 152 -12.22 -11.39 -0.57
N VAL A 153 -11.95 -12.70 -0.54
CA VAL A 153 -10.93 -13.35 -1.38
C VAL A 153 -11.34 -13.39 -2.85
N ILE A 154 -12.61 -13.68 -3.15
CA ILE A 154 -13.11 -13.69 -4.53
C ILE A 154 -13.16 -12.27 -5.11
N GLY A 155 -13.56 -11.28 -4.31
CA GLY A 155 -13.62 -9.89 -4.73
C GLY A 155 -12.26 -9.35 -5.18
N SER A 156 -11.19 -9.62 -4.42
CA SER A 156 -9.84 -9.22 -4.81
C SER A 156 -9.38 -9.90 -6.11
N ALA A 157 -9.74 -11.18 -6.31
CA ALA A 157 -9.44 -11.90 -7.55
C ALA A 157 -10.15 -11.30 -8.78
N ILE A 158 -11.39 -10.82 -8.63
CA ILE A 158 -12.14 -10.17 -9.71
C ILE A 158 -11.54 -8.81 -10.06
N VAL A 159 -11.14 -8.01 -9.06
CA VAL A 159 -10.50 -6.70 -9.28
C VAL A 159 -9.19 -6.87 -10.06
N ILE A 160 -8.36 -7.83 -9.64
CA ILE A 160 -7.12 -8.18 -10.36
C ILE A 160 -7.43 -8.57 -11.81
N ARG A 161 -8.45 -9.41 -12.03
CA ARG A 161 -8.87 -9.80 -13.39
C ARG A 161 -9.36 -8.64 -14.24
N ARG A 162 -10.00 -7.61 -13.67
CA ARG A 162 -10.36 -6.39 -14.42
C ARG A 162 -9.10 -5.62 -14.84
N LEU A 163 -8.17 -5.43 -13.90
CA LEU A 163 -6.92 -4.70 -14.15
C LEU A 163 -6.03 -5.39 -15.20
N PHE A 164 -5.97 -6.73 -15.22
CA PHE A 164 -5.16 -7.50 -16.18
C PHE A 164 -5.92 -7.99 -17.42
N GLY A 165 -7.25 -8.07 -17.36
CA GLY A 165 -8.10 -8.61 -18.42
C GLY A 165 -8.64 -7.57 -19.40
N GLU A 166 -8.80 -6.31 -18.98
CA GLU A 166 -9.25 -5.22 -19.87
C GLU A 166 -8.08 -4.52 -20.60
N GLY A 167 -6.82 -4.82 -20.26
CA GLY A 167 -5.64 -4.15 -20.84
C GLY A 167 -4.90 -4.88 -21.96
N VAL A 168 -5.24 -6.13 -22.33
CA VAL A 168 -4.40 -6.93 -23.25
C VAL A 168 -5.17 -7.77 -24.30
N SER A 169 -6.48 -7.61 -24.51
CA SER A 169 -7.19 -8.52 -25.45
C SER A 169 -8.18 -7.90 -26.45
N THR A 170 -8.33 -6.58 -26.52
CA THR A 170 -9.33 -5.97 -27.43
C THR A 170 -8.77 -5.09 -28.55
N GLU A 171 -7.45 -4.94 -28.68
CA GLU A 171 -6.83 -4.25 -29.85
C GLU A 171 -6.13 -5.20 -30.84
N ALA A 172 -6.10 -6.53 -30.59
CA ALA A 172 -5.40 -7.49 -31.47
C ALA A 172 -6.34 -8.35 -32.33
N ILE A 173 -7.67 -8.20 -32.23
CA ILE A 173 -8.61 -8.91 -33.10
C ILE A 173 -9.81 -7.99 -33.37
N GLY A 174 -9.70 -7.23 -34.47
CA GLY A 174 -10.73 -6.31 -34.97
C GLY A 174 -10.19 -5.49 -36.12
#